data_AF-A0AAV1YXT8-F1
#
_entry.id   AF-A0AAV1YXT8-F1
#
_cell.length_a   1.000
_cell.length_b   1.000
_cell.length_c   1.000
_cell.angle_alpha   90.00
_cell.angle_beta   90.00
_cell.angle_gamma   90.00
#
_symmetry.space_group_name_H-M   'P 1'
#
loop_
_entity.id
_entity.type
_entity.pdbx_description
1 polymer ?
#
loop_
_entity_poly.entity_id
_entity_poly.type
_entity_poly.pdbx_seq_one_letter_code
_entity_poly.pdbx_strand_id
1 'polypeptide(L)' 'MKQGVLTSGRVRLLLSKGHSCYRPRRTGERKRKSVRGCIVDSNLSVLCLVVVKKGELLILLLNSTLMFLYFLNTRHIS' A
#
# COMPACT_ATOMS: atom_id res chain seq x y z
N MET A 1 0.07 7.49 -1.74
CA MET A 1 -1.15 8.09 -1.16
C MET A 1 -1.11 7.85 0.34
N LYS A 2 -1.66 8.75 1.16
CA LYS A 2 -1.69 8.56 2.62
C LYS A 2 -3.10 8.67 3.16
N GLN A 3 -3.53 7.60 3.85
CA GLN A 3 -4.79 7.55 4.56
C GLN A 3 -4.87 8.67 5.61
N GLY A 4 -6.03 9.31 5.71
CA GLY A 4 -6.29 10.41 6.63
C GLY A 4 -5.90 11.81 6.11
N VAL A 5 -5.29 11.92 4.91
CA VAL A 5 -5.02 13.21 4.28
C VAL A 5 -6.14 13.51 3.27
N LEU A 6 -7.18 14.20 3.73
CA LEU A 6 -8.43 14.48 3.00
C LEU A 6 -8.26 15.59 1.94
N THR A 7 -7.32 15.42 1.03
CA THR A 7 -7.09 16.34 -0.09
C THR A 7 -6.93 15.55 -1.38
N SER A 8 -7.42 16.08 -2.50
CA SER A 8 -7.16 15.51 -3.83
C SER A 8 -5.69 15.67 -4.24
N GLY A 9 -5.06 16.78 -3.86
CA GLY A 9 -3.69 17.13 -4.24
C GLY A 9 -2.56 16.48 -3.43
N ARG A 10 -1.34 17.00 -3.63
CA ARG A 10 -0.15 16.66 -2.83
C ARG A 10 0.06 17.73 -1.76
N VAL A 11 0.33 17.30 -0.53
CA VAL A 11 0.59 18.19 0.61
C VAL A 11 1.94 17.84 1.24
N ARG A 12 2.66 18.85 1.74
CA ARG A 12 3.94 18.65 2.46
C ARG A 12 3.67 18.48 3.95
N LEU A 13 3.95 17.28 4.47
CA LEU A 13 3.76 16.94 5.87
C LEU A 13 5.10 16.64 6.54
N LEU A 14 5.20 16.94 7.84
CA LEU A 14 6.35 16.56 8.67
C LEU A 14 6.17 15.13 9.17
N LEU A 15 6.90 14.18 8.58
CA LEU A 15 6.79 12.77 8.91
C LEU A 15 7.81 12.35 9.98
N SER A 16 7.35 11.59 10.97
CA SER A 16 8.15 10.86 11.97
C SER A 16 8.21 9.36 11.67
N LYS A 17 9.02 8.62 12.45
CA LYS A 17 9.10 7.15 12.41
C LYS A 17 7.71 6.52 12.57
N GLY A 18 7.42 5.50 11.74
CA GLY A 18 6.15 4.76 11.77
C GLY A 18 5.09 5.27 10.79
N HIS A 19 5.28 6.45 10.17
CA HIS A 19 4.38 6.88 9.11
C HIS A 19 4.64 6.19 7.78
N SER A 20 3.54 5.78 7.12
CA SER A 20 3.56 5.41 5.72
C SER A 20 4.23 6.49 4.85
N CYS A 21 5.00 6.04 3.84
CA CYS A 21 5.82 6.87 2.95
C CYS A 21 7.10 7.48 3.56
N TYR A 22 7.49 7.10 4.78
CA TYR A 22 8.77 7.52 5.37
C TYR A 22 9.50 6.39 6.09
N ARG A 23 10.78 6.21 5.73
CA ARG A 23 11.74 5.36 6.42
C ARG A 23 12.85 6.25 6.98
N PRO A 24 12.95 6.44 8.30
CA PRO A 24 13.99 7.27 8.90
C PRO A 24 15.37 6.64 8.71
N ARG A 25 16.42 7.46 8.56
CA ARG A 25 17.81 7.00 8.50
C ARG A 25 18.52 7.11 9.85
N ARG A 26 18.13 8.09 10.66
CA ARG A 26 18.65 8.31 12.01
C ARG A 26 17.52 8.28 13.04
N THR A 27 17.87 7.97 14.28
CA THR A 27 16.94 8.05 15.41
C THR A 27 16.52 9.50 15.63
N GLY A 28 15.23 9.73 15.92
CA GLY A 28 14.68 11.07 16.14
C GLY A 28 14.47 11.95 14.89
N GLU A 29 14.88 11.49 13.69
CA GLU A 29 14.73 12.27 12.47
C GLU A 29 13.25 12.48 12.10
N ARG A 30 12.89 13.73 11.80
CA ARG A 30 11.62 14.10 11.17
C ARG A 30 11.91 14.82 9.86
N LYS A 31 11.16 14.49 8.80
CA LYS A 31 11.38 15.08 7.47
C LYS A 31 10.09 15.59 6.84
N ARG A 32 10.13 16.82 6.31
CA ARG A 32 9.04 17.33 5.46
C ARG A 32 9.09 16.65 4.09
N LYS A 33 8.09 15.83 3.79
CA LYS A 33 7.92 15.17 2.48
C LYS A 33 6.56 15.50 1.88
N SER A 34 6.53 15.62 0.55
CA SER A 34 5.29 15.73 -0.21
C SER A 34 4.63 14.36 -0.31
N VAL A 35 3.35 14.28 0.05
CA VAL A 35 2.55 13.06 0.01
C VAL A 35 1.24 13.34 -0.72
N ARG A 36 0.80 12.40 -1.57
CA ARG A 36 -0.53 12.47 -2.21
C ARG A 36 -1.61 12.14 -1.16
N GLY A 37 -2.69 12.90 -1.14
CA GLY A 37 -3.83 12.64 -0.26
C GLY A 37 -4.57 11.34 -0.60
N CYS A 38 -5.62 11.04 0.17
CA CYS A 38 -6.39 9.80 0.04
C CYS A 38 -7.52 9.88 -0.99
N ILE A 39 -7.88 11.07 -1.47
CA ILE A 39 -8.96 11.25 -2.45
C ILE A 39 -8.46 10.87 -3.84
N VAL A 40 -9.26 10.07 -4.55
CA VAL A 40 -8.99 9.61 -5.92
C VAL A 40 -9.34 10.71 -6.90
N ASP A 41 -8.49 10.92 -7.91
CA ASP A 41 -8.57 12.00 -8.88
C ASP A 41 -7.88 11.57 -10.19
N SER A 42 -8.20 12.20 -11.31
CA SER A 42 -7.69 11.84 -12.65
C SER A 42 -6.17 11.96 -12.79
N ASN A 43 -5.49 12.68 -11.90
CA ASN A 43 -4.03 12.82 -11.89
C ASN A 43 -3.29 11.59 -11.29
N LEU A 44 -3.97 10.45 -11.10
CA LEU A 44 -3.39 9.21 -10.59
C LEU A 44 -3.05 8.26 -11.75
N SER A 45 -1.80 7.78 -11.80
CA SER A 45 -1.38 6.83 -12.83
C SER A 45 -1.69 5.37 -12.49
N VAL A 46 -1.75 5.02 -11.21
CA VAL A 46 -1.90 3.63 -10.73
C VAL A 46 -2.78 3.60 -9.48
N LEU A 47 -3.70 2.63 -9.41
CA LEU A 47 -4.50 2.31 -8.23
C LEU A 47 -4.18 0.88 -7.75
N CYS A 48 -3.94 0.72 -6.46
CA CYS A 48 -3.79 -0.59 -5.84
C CYS A 48 -5.14 -1.01 -5.24
N LEU A 49 -5.78 -2.02 -5.85
CA LEU A 49 -7.06 -2.57 -5.40
C LEU A 49 -6.86 -3.96 -4.78
N VAL A 50 -7.69 -4.30 -3.81
CA VAL A 50 -7.75 -5.64 -3.21
C VAL A 50 -9.15 -6.21 -3.47
N VAL A 51 -9.21 -7.43 -3.99
CA VAL A 51 -10.48 -8.12 -4.25
C VAL A 51 -11.00 -8.71 -2.95
N VAL A 52 -12.19 -8.26 -2.52
CA VAL A 52 -12.84 -8.75 -1.29
C VAL A 52 -13.84 -9.86 -1.58
N LYS A 53 -14.51 -9.80 -2.74
CA LYS A 53 -15.47 -10.81 -3.19
C LYS A 53 -15.28 -11.07 -4.68
N LYS A 54 -15.42 -12.33 -5.09
CA LYS A 54 -15.37 -12.75 -6.49
C LYS A 54 -16.74 -12.52 -7.14
N GLY A 55 -16.77 -11.89 -8.31
CA GLY A 55 -17.97 -11.77 -9.14
C GLY A 55 -18.17 -12.98 -10.05
N GLU A 56 -19.28 -13.01 -10.78
CA GLU A 56 -19.62 -14.11 -11.71
C GLU A 56 -18.62 -14.24 -12.86
N LEU A 57 -18.06 -13.12 -13.32
CA LEU A 57 -17.08 -13.11 -14.39
C LEU A 57 -15.71 -13.55 -13.88
N LEU A 58 -15.24 -14.67 -14.43
CA LEU A 58 -14.00 -15.31 -14.02
C LEU A 58 -12.80 -14.56 -14.62
N ILE A 59 -12.13 -13.75 -13.80
CA ILE A 59 -10.89 -13.09 -14.20
C ILE A 59 -9.75 -14.11 -14.09
N LEU A 60 -9.30 -14.63 -15.24
CA LEU A 60 -8.35 -15.75 -15.34
C LEU A 60 -7.02 -15.49 -14.61
N LEU A 61 -6.52 -14.24 -14.65
CA LEU A 61 -5.26 -13.83 -14.03
C LEU A 61 -5.31 -13.73 -12.49
N LEU A 62 -6.51 -13.58 -11.90
CA LEU A 62 -6.68 -13.47 -10.45
C LEU A 62 -6.87 -14.83 -9.76
N ASN A 63 -7.26 -15.87 -10.51
CA ASN A 63 -7.57 -17.19 -9.96
C ASN A 63 -6.43 -18.21 -10.13
N SER A 64 -5.48 -17.98 -11.05
CA SER A 64 -4.42 -18.93 -11.40
C SER A 64 -3.13 -18.81 -10.57
N THR A 65 -3.11 -17.91 -9.57
CA THR A 65 -1.99 -17.71 -8.65
C THR A 65 -2.33 -18.10 -7.20
N LEU A 66 -2.86 -19.32 -7.01
CA LEU A 66 -2.45 -20.17 -5.88
C LEU A 66 -0.97 -20.64 -6.04
N MET A 67 -0.13 -19.81 -6.64
CA MET A 67 1.26 -20.09 -6.98
C MET A 67 2.17 -19.46 -5.92
N PHE A 68 2.17 -20.01 -4.70
CA PHE A 68 3.29 -20.05 -3.72
C PHE A 68 2.86 -20.26 -2.25
N LEU A 69 1.57 -20.33 -1.93
CA LEU A 69 1.13 -20.45 -0.53
C LEU A 69 1.15 -21.89 0.03
N TYR A 70 1.54 -22.89 -0.76
CA TYR A 70 1.63 -24.30 -0.35
C TYR A 70 3.06 -24.85 -0.15
N PHE A 71 4.13 -24.03 -0.21
CA PHE A 71 5.51 -24.53 0.01
C PHE A 71 6.16 -24.11 1.34
N LEU A 72 5.56 -23.20 2.12
CA LEU A 72 6.13 -22.72 3.39
C LEU A 72 5.33 -23.18 4.63
N ASN A 73 4.60 -24.30 4.54
CA ASN A 73 3.90 -24.89 5.69
C ASN A 73 4.48 -26.23 6.19
N THR A 74 5.72 -26.60 5.82
CA THR A 74 6.34 -27.89 6.22
C THR A 74 7.85 -27.83 6.54
N ARG A 75 8.30 -26.83 7.30
CA ARG A 75 9.55 -26.88 8.10
C ARG A 75 9.30 -26.07 9.39
N HIS A 76 8.56 -26.62 10.36
CA HIS A 76 9.11 -27.15 11.64
C HIS A 76 10.18 -26.22 12.24
N ILE A 77 9.87 -25.38 13.24
CA ILE A 77 9.87 -25.74 14.68
C ILE A 77 11.04 -26.66 15.02
N SER A 78 12.19 -26.02 15.27
CA SER A 78 13.25 -26.31 16.26
C SER A 78 14.54 -25.64 15.78
#